data_AF-A0A8J6NK49-F1
#
_entry.id   AF-A0A8J6NK49-F1
#
_cell.length_a   1.000
_cell.length_b   1.000
_cell.length_c   1.000
_cell.angle_alpha   90.00
_cell.angle_beta   90.00
_cell.angle_gamma   90.00
#
_symmetry.space_group_name_H-M   'P 1'
#
loop_
_entity.id
_entity.type
_entity.pdbx_description
1 polymer ?
#
loop_
_entity_poly.entity_id
_entity_poly.type
_entity_poly.pdbx_seq_one_letter_code
_entity_poly.pdbx_strand_id
1 'polypeptide(L)'
;YDYPTAYLQEQAGIEMILVGDSLGMTMLGYDSTLPVTMDDMVRHTSAVRRGAPTVFIIGDMPYMSYQPSVETAIRNAGRFMSETGCDAIKLEGGAAMADRIKGITDAGIPAIGHLGLTPQSVSALGGFKVQGKDAILAKTIIDDAKALEKAGAFAILLEMVPDRICKIITERAEDCIIMSLGSGPDAHGQLLIYHDMFGLYPKFKPKMAKVFGNAGEVILNGLKSYHDEVIDKIFPARENWFGMKDDEYDELMKMLDK
;
A
#
# COMPACT_ATOMS: atom_id res chain seq x y z
N TYR A 1 4.28 -1.26 -4.70
CA TYR A 1 3.02 -1.74 -5.31
C TYR A 1 3.29 -2.42 -6.65
N ASP A 2 4.48 -2.98 -6.82
CA ASP A 2 5.04 -3.37 -8.10
C ASP A 2 6.14 -4.39 -7.82
N TYR A 3 6.56 -5.08 -8.88
CA TYR A 3 7.57 -6.13 -8.79
C TYR A 3 8.90 -5.66 -8.19
N PRO A 4 9.59 -4.62 -8.72
CA PRO A 4 10.93 -4.29 -8.24
C PRO A 4 10.92 -3.78 -6.79
N THR A 5 9.89 -3.06 -6.38
CA THR A 5 9.76 -2.63 -4.97
C THR A 5 9.56 -3.83 -4.05
N ALA A 6 8.67 -4.76 -4.41
CA ALA A 6 8.40 -5.95 -3.62
C ALA A 6 9.65 -6.85 -3.48
N TYR A 7 10.41 -6.99 -4.57
CA TYR A 7 11.70 -7.69 -4.56
C TYR A 7 12.66 -7.09 -3.53
N LEU A 8 12.82 -5.77 -3.51
CA LEU A 8 13.68 -5.11 -2.53
C LEU A 8 13.16 -5.25 -1.09
N GLN A 9 11.84 -5.23 -0.88
CA GLN A 9 11.24 -5.44 0.44
C GLN A 9 11.53 -6.85 0.97
N GLU A 10 11.41 -7.89 0.13
CA GLU A 10 11.76 -9.26 0.53
C GLU A 10 13.26 -9.40 0.82
N GLN A 11 14.14 -8.84 -0.02
CA GLN A 11 15.58 -8.87 0.24
C GLN A 11 15.98 -8.11 1.53
N ALA A 12 15.21 -7.10 1.91
CA ALA A 12 15.41 -6.37 3.16
C ALA A 12 14.89 -7.13 4.40
N GLY A 13 14.23 -8.27 4.23
CA GLY A 13 13.67 -9.07 5.32
C GLY A 13 12.36 -8.54 5.89
N ILE A 14 11.59 -7.77 5.13
CA ILE A 14 10.25 -7.32 5.54
C ILE A 14 9.31 -8.53 5.63
N GLU A 15 8.68 -8.74 6.79
CA GLU A 15 7.83 -9.92 7.01
C GLU A 15 6.44 -9.82 6.38
N MET A 16 5.90 -8.60 6.24
CA MET A 16 4.55 -8.36 5.72
C MET A 16 4.54 -7.20 4.70
N ILE A 17 3.88 -7.42 3.56
CA ILE A 17 3.62 -6.37 2.57
C ILE A 17 2.11 -6.18 2.41
N LEU A 18 1.64 -4.98 2.75
CA LEU A 18 0.28 -4.56 2.43
C LEU A 18 0.24 -3.88 1.05
N VAL A 19 -0.52 -4.47 0.14
CA VAL A 19 -0.95 -3.80 -1.09
C VAL A 19 -2.23 -3.05 -0.75
N GLY A 20 -2.05 -1.82 -0.28
CA GLY A 20 -3.12 -0.92 0.18
C GLY A 20 -3.76 -0.10 -0.94
N ASP A 21 -5.01 0.30 -0.74
CA ASP A 21 -5.73 1.22 -1.63
C ASP A 21 -5.10 2.64 -1.67
N SER A 22 -4.16 2.93 -0.77
CA SER A 22 -3.27 4.10 -0.84
C SER A 22 -2.48 4.20 -2.15
N LEU A 23 -2.38 3.10 -2.92
CA LEU A 23 -1.91 3.13 -4.31
C LEU A 23 -2.71 4.10 -5.18
N GLY A 24 -3.98 4.35 -4.88
CA GLY A 24 -4.81 5.32 -5.61
C GLY A 24 -4.18 6.70 -5.60
N MET A 25 -3.65 7.11 -4.44
CA MET A 25 -2.99 8.40 -4.29
C MET A 25 -1.52 8.33 -4.71
N THR A 26 -0.78 7.31 -4.26
CA THR A 26 0.68 7.29 -4.42
C THR A 26 1.16 6.79 -5.78
N MET A 27 0.36 5.96 -6.47
CA MET A 27 0.70 5.38 -7.78
C MET A 27 -0.18 5.94 -8.89
N LEU A 28 -1.50 6.02 -8.67
CA LEU A 28 -2.46 6.42 -9.70
C LEU A 28 -2.75 7.93 -9.72
N GLY A 29 -2.26 8.66 -8.72
CA GLY A 29 -2.36 10.13 -8.66
C GLY A 29 -3.76 10.67 -8.32
N TYR A 30 -4.69 9.81 -7.90
CA TYR A 30 -6.00 10.24 -7.40
C TYR A 30 -5.88 11.13 -6.17
N ASP A 31 -6.90 11.94 -5.92
CA ASP A 31 -6.96 12.80 -4.73
C ASP A 31 -7.43 12.06 -3.46
N SER A 32 -7.94 10.84 -3.61
CA SER A 32 -8.33 9.95 -2.51
C SER A 32 -8.21 8.47 -2.94
N THR A 33 -8.44 7.54 -2.02
CA THR A 33 -8.45 6.10 -2.31
C THR A 33 -9.79 5.61 -2.88
N LEU A 34 -10.84 6.43 -2.85
CA LEU A 34 -12.20 6.05 -3.30
C LEU A 34 -12.30 5.57 -4.75
N PRO A 35 -11.55 6.13 -5.73
CA PRO A 35 -11.66 5.67 -7.12
C PRO A 35 -10.99 4.32 -7.40
N VAL A 36 -10.24 3.76 -6.44
CA VAL A 36 -9.54 2.49 -6.61
C VAL A 36 -10.54 1.35 -6.78
N THR A 37 -10.30 0.49 -7.76
CA THR A 37 -11.16 -0.65 -8.09
C THR A 37 -10.55 -1.98 -7.64
N MET A 38 -11.35 -3.03 -7.59
CA MET A 38 -10.83 -4.39 -7.40
C MET A 38 -9.80 -4.78 -8.46
N ASP A 39 -9.94 -4.30 -9.69
CA ASP A 39 -9.01 -4.64 -10.78
C ASP A 39 -7.65 -3.97 -10.61
N ASP A 40 -7.64 -2.73 -10.09
CA ASP A 40 -6.40 -2.06 -9.68
C ASP A 40 -5.70 -2.86 -8.58
N MET A 41 -6.45 -3.23 -7.54
CA MET A 41 -5.93 -3.99 -6.41
C MET A 41 -5.39 -5.36 -6.84
N VAL A 42 -6.12 -6.09 -7.69
CA VAL A 42 -5.67 -7.37 -8.24
C VAL A 42 -4.37 -7.19 -9.02
N ARG A 43 -4.31 -6.24 -9.97
CA ARG A 43 -3.16 -6.08 -10.85
C ARG A 43 -1.89 -5.73 -10.07
N HIS A 44 -2.00 -4.82 -9.11
CA HIS A 44 -0.87 -4.43 -8.26
C HIS A 44 -0.45 -5.56 -7.32
N THR A 45 -1.40 -6.30 -6.75
CA THR A 45 -1.08 -7.40 -5.82
C THR A 45 -0.43 -8.57 -6.54
N SER A 46 -0.89 -8.95 -7.74
CA SER A 46 -0.21 -9.99 -8.54
C SER A 46 1.23 -9.58 -8.90
N ALA A 47 1.49 -8.28 -9.13
CA ALA A 47 2.84 -7.79 -9.38
C ALA A 47 3.74 -7.89 -8.13
N VAL A 48 3.20 -7.54 -6.97
CA VAL A 48 3.89 -7.67 -5.68
C VAL A 48 4.19 -9.14 -5.36
N ARG A 49 3.22 -10.06 -5.54
CA ARG A 49 3.46 -11.50 -5.32
C ARG A 49 4.58 -12.06 -6.19
N ARG A 50 4.70 -11.62 -7.45
CA ARG A 50 5.83 -12.02 -8.30
C ARG A 50 7.18 -11.52 -7.77
N GLY A 51 7.21 -10.35 -7.16
CA GLY A 51 8.44 -9.76 -6.60
C GLY A 51 8.79 -10.32 -5.23
N ALA A 52 7.80 -10.76 -4.44
CA ALA A 52 7.95 -11.28 -3.10
C ALA A 52 7.21 -12.62 -2.92
N PRO A 53 7.73 -13.72 -3.48
CA PRO A 53 7.09 -15.05 -3.43
C PRO A 53 6.92 -15.64 -2.03
N THR A 54 7.69 -15.24 -1.03
CA THR A 54 7.66 -15.86 0.31
C THR A 54 7.15 -14.95 1.43
N VAL A 55 7.11 -13.64 1.19
CA VAL A 55 6.58 -12.65 2.15
C VAL A 55 5.07 -12.82 2.32
N PHE A 56 4.57 -12.55 3.54
CA PHE A 56 3.14 -12.53 3.81
C PHE A 56 2.49 -11.28 3.18
N ILE A 57 1.70 -11.48 2.13
CA ILE A 57 1.09 -10.41 1.33
C ILE A 57 -0.36 -10.22 1.73
N ILE A 58 -0.74 -8.98 2.01
CA ILE A 58 -2.12 -8.59 2.29
C ILE A 58 -2.65 -7.75 1.13
N GLY A 59 -3.84 -8.12 0.63
CA GLY A 59 -4.58 -7.33 -0.35
C GLY A 59 -5.67 -6.50 0.32
N ASP A 60 -5.70 -5.20 0.07
CA ASP A 60 -6.74 -4.31 0.62
C ASP A 60 -8.01 -4.30 -0.24
N MET A 61 -9.16 -4.58 0.37
CA MET A 61 -10.44 -4.51 -0.32
C MET A 61 -10.84 -3.03 -0.48
N PRO A 62 -10.94 -2.51 -1.73
CA PRO A 62 -11.19 -1.10 -1.98
C PRO A 62 -12.64 -0.71 -1.67
N TYR A 63 -12.93 0.59 -1.71
CA TYR A 63 -14.25 1.14 -1.42
C TYR A 63 -15.37 0.44 -2.22
N MET A 64 -16.51 0.20 -1.56
CA MET A 64 -17.69 -0.51 -2.06
C MET A 64 -17.49 -1.98 -2.49
N SER A 65 -16.30 -2.56 -2.32
CA SER A 65 -16.06 -3.98 -2.60
C SER A 65 -16.53 -4.93 -1.49
N TYR A 66 -16.87 -4.42 -0.29
CA TYR A 66 -17.28 -5.27 0.83
C TYR A 66 -18.43 -4.72 1.67
N GLN A 67 -18.61 -3.40 1.65
CA GLN A 67 -19.63 -2.67 2.40
C GLN A 67 -21.07 -3.12 2.05
N PRO A 68 -21.44 -3.36 0.76
CA PRO A 68 -22.83 -3.61 0.39
C PRO A 68 -23.48 -4.80 1.10
N SER A 69 -22.77 -5.92 1.23
CA SER A 69 -23.30 -7.14 1.85
C SER A 69 -22.19 -8.13 2.21
N VAL A 70 -22.51 -9.10 3.07
CA VAL A 70 -21.63 -10.22 3.40
C VAL A 70 -21.29 -11.04 2.15
N GLU A 71 -22.26 -11.30 1.26
CA GLU A 71 -22.02 -12.04 0.02
C GLU A 71 -21.02 -11.30 -0.89
N THR A 72 -21.20 -9.98 -1.06
CA THR A 72 -20.29 -9.15 -1.86
C THR A 72 -18.87 -9.20 -1.30
N ALA A 73 -18.72 -9.09 0.03
CA ALA A 73 -17.44 -9.16 0.71
C ALA A 73 -16.73 -10.51 0.49
N ILE A 74 -17.46 -11.63 0.66
CA ILE A 74 -16.91 -12.97 0.45
C ILE A 74 -16.48 -13.17 -1.02
N ARG A 75 -17.32 -12.77 -1.99
CA ARG A 75 -17.01 -12.92 -3.42
C ARG A 75 -15.76 -12.15 -3.81
N ASN A 76 -15.64 -10.89 -3.36
CA ASN A 76 -14.46 -10.08 -3.68
C ASN A 76 -13.22 -10.57 -2.95
N ALA A 77 -13.31 -10.99 -1.69
CA ALA A 77 -12.18 -11.58 -0.96
C ALA A 77 -11.68 -12.86 -1.64
N GLY A 78 -12.58 -13.77 -2.01
CA GLY A 78 -12.22 -15.02 -2.70
C GLY A 78 -11.62 -14.78 -4.08
N ARG A 79 -12.19 -13.83 -4.84
CA ARG A 79 -11.61 -13.35 -6.10
C ARG A 79 -10.18 -12.84 -5.89
N PHE A 80 -9.97 -12.00 -4.89
CA PHE A 80 -8.68 -11.37 -4.64
C PHE A 80 -7.59 -12.41 -4.31
N MET A 81 -7.88 -13.32 -3.39
CA MET A 81 -6.98 -14.41 -3.03
C MET A 81 -6.64 -15.28 -4.24
N SER A 82 -7.64 -15.70 -5.01
CA SER A 82 -7.45 -16.61 -6.14
C SER A 82 -6.70 -16.00 -7.33
N GLU A 83 -6.94 -14.73 -7.66
CA GLU A 83 -6.30 -14.07 -8.80
C GLU A 83 -4.88 -13.56 -8.49
N THR A 84 -4.54 -13.37 -7.22
CA THR A 84 -3.27 -12.71 -6.83
C THR A 84 -2.33 -13.57 -6.02
N GLY A 85 -2.85 -14.58 -5.32
CA GLY A 85 -2.09 -15.37 -4.37
C GLY A 85 -1.64 -14.58 -3.15
N CYS A 86 -2.33 -13.51 -2.76
CA CYS A 86 -2.14 -12.91 -1.43
C CYS A 86 -2.56 -13.91 -0.33
N ASP A 87 -2.07 -13.67 0.89
CA ASP A 87 -2.26 -14.56 2.04
C ASP A 87 -3.42 -14.12 2.94
N ALA A 88 -3.81 -12.85 2.86
CA ALA A 88 -4.90 -12.27 3.62
C ALA A 88 -5.54 -11.08 2.89
N ILE A 89 -6.74 -10.71 3.35
CA ILE A 89 -7.39 -9.46 2.96
C ILE A 89 -7.39 -8.43 4.10
N LYS A 90 -7.46 -7.14 3.78
CA LYS A 90 -7.77 -6.05 4.72
C LYS A 90 -9.08 -5.38 4.32
N LEU A 91 -9.88 -4.96 5.30
CA LEU A 91 -11.03 -4.07 5.08
C LEU A 91 -11.19 -3.08 6.24
N GLU A 92 -11.85 -1.95 5.97
CA GLU A 92 -12.02 -0.88 6.94
C GLU A 92 -13.40 -0.88 7.59
N GLY A 93 -13.43 -0.61 8.90
CA GLY A 93 -14.65 -0.44 9.68
C GLY A 93 -14.66 -1.28 10.95
N GLY A 94 -15.30 -0.75 11.99
CA GLY A 94 -15.46 -1.40 13.28
C GLY A 94 -16.62 -2.37 13.35
N ALA A 95 -17.41 -2.33 14.43
CA ALA A 95 -18.51 -3.26 14.66
C ALA A 95 -19.50 -3.35 13.49
N ALA A 96 -19.68 -2.25 12.72
CA ALA A 96 -20.52 -2.22 11.53
C ALA A 96 -20.06 -3.17 10.40
N MET A 97 -18.79 -3.58 10.38
CA MET A 97 -18.22 -4.52 9.40
C MET A 97 -17.92 -5.90 10.01
N ALA A 98 -18.26 -6.13 11.27
CA ALA A 98 -17.95 -7.39 11.95
C ALA A 98 -18.62 -8.60 11.28
N ASP A 99 -19.83 -8.45 10.74
CA ASP A 99 -20.51 -9.50 9.98
C ASP A 99 -19.82 -9.80 8.63
N ARG A 100 -19.18 -8.81 8.00
CA ARG A 100 -18.36 -9.01 6.79
C ARG A 100 -17.10 -9.77 7.11
N ILE A 101 -16.36 -9.36 8.15
CA ILE A 101 -15.18 -10.09 8.64
C ILE A 101 -15.57 -11.54 8.95
N LYS A 102 -16.64 -11.75 9.72
CA LYS A 102 -17.11 -13.08 10.06
C LYS A 102 -17.44 -13.94 8.84
N GLY A 103 -18.15 -13.38 7.85
CA GLY A 103 -18.46 -14.11 6.63
C GLY A 103 -17.21 -14.52 5.84
N ILE A 104 -16.20 -13.65 5.78
CA ILE A 104 -14.93 -13.91 5.10
C ILE A 104 -14.12 -14.99 5.85
N THR A 105 -14.03 -14.90 7.17
CA THR A 105 -13.25 -15.83 8.01
C THR A 105 -13.93 -17.20 8.09
N ASP A 106 -15.26 -17.26 8.22
CA ASP A 106 -16.04 -18.50 8.14
C ASP A 106 -15.90 -19.19 6.76
N ALA A 107 -15.62 -18.42 5.70
CA ALA A 107 -15.31 -18.94 4.37
C ALA A 107 -13.85 -19.40 4.20
N GLY A 108 -13.04 -19.35 5.26
CA GLY A 108 -11.65 -19.81 5.29
C GLY A 108 -10.63 -18.78 4.78
N ILE A 109 -10.99 -17.51 4.66
CA ILE A 109 -10.09 -16.45 4.20
C ILE A 109 -9.58 -15.64 5.40
N PRO A 110 -8.25 -15.54 5.62
CA PRO A 110 -7.69 -14.70 6.67
C PRO A 110 -8.00 -13.22 6.43
N ALA A 111 -8.52 -12.54 7.46
CA ALA A 111 -8.95 -11.15 7.37
C ALA A 111 -8.30 -10.26 8.43
N ILE A 112 -7.94 -9.05 8.00
CA ILE A 112 -7.40 -7.97 8.82
C ILE A 112 -8.45 -6.85 8.91
N GLY A 113 -8.76 -6.43 10.14
CA GLY A 113 -9.57 -5.24 10.39
C GLY A 113 -8.76 -3.96 10.34
N HIS A 114 -9.36 -2.83 9.96
CA HIS A 114 -8.74 -1.52 10.03
C HIS A 114 -9.63 -0.54 10.81
N LEU A 115 -9.08 0.01 11.91
CA LEU A 115 -9.73 0.96 12.81
C LEU A 115 -8.92 2.25 12.94
N GLY A 116 -9.57 3.27 13.52
CA GLY A 116 -9.01 4.61 13.65
C GLY A 116 -9.38 5.42 12.42
N LEU A 117 -8.39 6.08 11.82
CA LEU A 117 -8.61 6.79 10.57
C LEU A 117 -8.77 5.79 9.43
N THR A 118 -9.98 5.66 8.90
CA THR A 118 -10.30 4.80 7.74
C THR A 118 -10.48 5.68 6.50
N PRO A 119 -9.48 5.79 5.60
CA PRO A 119 -9.51 6.66 4.42
C PRO A 119 -10.75 6.50 3.52
N GLN A 120 -11.33 5.31 3.44
CA GLN A 120 -12.55 5.07 2.64
C GLN A 120 -13.78 5.78 3.21
N SER A 121 -13.72 6.20 4.48
CA SER A 121 -14.77 6.99 5.15
C SER A 121 -14.35 8.45 5.39
N VAL A 122 -13.32 8.95 4.70
CA VAL A 122 -12.75 10.29 4.94
C VAL A 122 -13.79 11.42 4.86
N SER A 123 -14.79 11.31 3.98
CA SER A 123 -15.87 12.28 3.86
C SER A 123 -16.78 12.29 5.09
N ALA A 124 -17.06 11.13 5.68
CA ALA A 124 -17.85 11.02 6.92
C ALA A 124 -17.05 11.49 8.15
N LEU A 125 -15.73 11.25 8.15
CA LEU A 125 -14.82 11.68 9.21
C LEU A 125 -14.44 13.18 9.13
N GLY A 126 -14.78 13.84 8.02
CA GLY A 126 -14.44 15.24 7.78
C GLY A 126 -12.94 15.50 7.62
N GLY A 127 -12.24 14.59 6.93
CA GLY A 127 -10.82 14.68 6.60
C GLY A 127 -9.90 13.74 7.40
N PHE A 128 -8.60 13.80 7.09
CA PHE A 128 -7.55 13.00 7.76
C PHE A 128 -7.26 13.55 9.17
N LYS A 129 -7.99 13.05 10.17
CA LYS A 129 -7.90 13.50 11.56
C LYS A 129 -7.60 12.33 12.48
N VAL A 130 -6.83 12.60 13.54
CA VAL A 130 -6.61 11.66 14.65
C VAL A 130 -7.95 11.29 15.28
N GLN A 131 -8.18 9.99 15.48
CA GLN A 131 -9.40 9.43 16.06
C GLN A 131 -9.21 9.13 17.55
N GLY A 132 -10.30 8.96 18.31
CA GLY A 132 -10.21 8.58 19.74
C GLY A 132 -9.67 9.67 20.67
N LYS A 133 -9.88 10.95 20.35
CA LYS A 133 -9.40 12.07 21.18
C LYS A 133 -10.15 12.26 22.50
N ASP A 134 -11.41 11.83 22.54
CA ASP A 134 -12.23 11.84 23.75
C ASP A 134 -12.54 10.42 24.21
N ALA A 135 -12.97 10.29 25.47
CA ALA A 135 -13.20 9.00 26.11
C ALA A 135 -14.30 8.17 25.43
N ILE A 136 -15.30 8.81 24.81
CA ILE A 136 -16.39 8.10 24.14
C ILE A 136 -15.86 7.46 22.87
N LEU A 137 -15.19 8.24 22.00
CA LEU A 137 -14.58 7.71 20.77
C LEU A 137 -13.49 6.68 21.08
N ALA A 138 -12.69 6.89 22.13
CA ALA A 138 -11.69 5.93 22.57
C ALA A 138 -12.33 4.60 22.96
N LYS A 139 -13.43 4.64 23.73
CA LYS A 139 -14.18 3.43 24.10
C LYS A 139 -14.76 2.74 22.87
N THR A 140 -15.33 3.49 21.93
CA THR A 140 -15.87 2.92 20.67
C THR A 140 -14.80 2.16 19.91
N ILE A 141 -13.59 2.73 19.73
CA ILE A 141 -12.49 2.04 19.03
C ILE A 141 -12.08 0.75 19.75
N ILE A 142 -12.04 0.76 21.09
CA ILE A 142 -11.72 -0.44 21.89
C ILE A 142 -12.82 -1.51 21.74
N ASP A 143 -14.09 -1.10 21.80
CA ASP A 143 -15.23 -2.01 21.62
C ASP A 143 -15.24 -2.59 20.19
N ASP A 144 -14.97 -1.76 19.18
CA ASP A 144 -14.85 -2.15 17.77
C ASP A 144 -13.72 -3.15 17.58
N ALA A 145 -12.55 -2.94 18.18
CA ALA A 145 -11.44 -3.88 18.12
C ALA A 145 -11.85 -5.26 18.65
N LYS A 146 -12.56 -5.29 19.79
CA LYS A 146 -13.07 -6.57 20.34
C LYS A 146 -14.15 -7.19 19.47
N ALA A 147 -14.97 -6.39 18.80
CA ALA A 147 -15.98 -6.89 17.86
C ALA A 147 -15.33 -7.55 16.63
N LEU A 148 -14.27 -6.95 16.09
CA LEU A 148 -13.53 -7.51 14.95
C LEU A 148 -12.75 -8.78 15.33
N GLU A 149 -12.09 -8.79 16.48
CA GLU A 149 -11.43 -10.01 17.01
C GLU A 149 -12.44 -11.15 17.17
N LYS A 150 -13.61 -10.89 17.77
CA LYS A 150 -14.69 -11.90 17.90
C LYS A 150 -15.26 -12.37 16.56
N ALA A 151 -15.19 -11.55 15.53
CA ALA A 151 -15.58 -11.91 14.17
C ALA A 151 -14.52 -12.79 13.47
N GLY A 152 -13.35 -12.99 14.08
CA GLY A 152 -12.28 -13.83 13.56
C GLY A 152 -11.19 -13.07 12.81
N ALA A 153 -11.11 -11.74 12.94
CA ALA A 153 -9.96 -11.00 12.43
C ALA A 153 -8.69 -11.46 13.17
N PHE A 154 -7.71 -11.98 12.45
CA PHE A 154 -6.45 -12.44 13.05
C PHE A 154 -5.49 -11.26 13.32
N ALA A 155 -5.72 -10.12 12.68
CA ALA A 155 -4.99 -8.89 12.91
C ALA A 155 -5.90 -7.65 12.79
N ILE A 156 -5.52 -6.56 13.46
CA ILE A 156 -6.16 -5.27 13.37
C ILE A 156 -5.10 -4.18 13.19
N LEU A 157 -5.23 -3.38 12.13
CA LEU A 157 -4.47 -2.16 11.93
C LEU A 157 -5.15 -0.99 12.66
N LEU A 158 -4.38 -0.26 13.46
CA LEU A 158 -4.79 0.99 14.10
C LEU A 158 -4.07 2.15 13.43
N GLU A 159 -4.82 3.00 12.72
CA GLU A 159 -4.28 4.18 12.05
C GLU A 159 -4.65 5.48 12.77
N MET A 160 -3.64 6.29 13.10
CA MET A 160 -3.81 7.60 13.74
C MET A 160 -4.70 7.58 15.00
N VAL A 161 -4.48 6.58 15.85
CA VAL A 161 -5.12 6.43 17.18
C VAL A 161 -4.09 6.81 18.27
N PRO A 162 -4.48 7.50 19.36
CA PRO A 162 -3.58 7.76 20.49
C PRO A 162 -2.87 6.50 21.01
N ASP A 163 -1.59 6.64 21.33
CA ASP A 163 -0.70 5.59 21.83
C ASP A 163 -1.30 4.81 23.01
N ARG A 164 -1.90 5.52 23.96
CA ARG A 164 -2.54 4.89 25.12
C ARG A 164 -3.71 3.97 24.76
N ILE A 165 -4.45 4.30 23.70
CA ILE A 165 -5.56 3.46 23.23
C ILE A 165 -5.00 2.24 22.50
N CYS A 166 -3.98 2.44 21.65
CA CYS A 166 -3.28 1.34 21.00
C CYS A 166 -2.75 0.35 22.04
N LYS A 167 -2.07 0.83 23.08
CA LYS A 167 -1.59 0.00 24.20
C LYS A 167 -2.72 -0.79 24.86
N ILE A 168 -3.84 -0.14 25.19
CA ILE A 168 -4.99 -0.82 25.81
C ILE A 168 -5.54 -1.92 24.89
N ILE A 169 -5.62 -1.68 23.59
CA ILE A 169 -6.11 -2.67 22.62
C ILE A 169 -5.13 -3.83 22.52
N THR A 170 -3.82 -3.57 22.41
CA THR A 170 -2.78 -4.60 22.37
C THR A 170 -2.82 -5.48 23.63
N GLU A 171 -2.87 -4.88 24.82
CA GLU A 171 -2.90 -5.62 26.10
C GLU A 171 -4.18 -6.45 26.30
N ARG A 172 -5.26 -6.13 25.58
CA ARG A 172 -6.55 -6.83 25.64
C ARG A 172 -6.78 -7.84 24.53
N ALA A 173 -5.92 -7.84 23.51
CA ALA A 173 -5.99 -8.81 22.43
C ALA A 173 -5.62 -10.19 22.98
N GLU A 174 -6.44 -11.19 22.66
CA GLU A 174 -6.24 -12.57 23.09
C GLU A 174 -5.59 -13.37 21.95
N ASP A 175 -6.17 -13.30 20.75
CA ASP A 175 -5.75 -14.08 19.58
C ASP A 175 -5.54 -13.20 18.33
N CYS A 176 -5.37 -11.88 18.52
CA CYS A 176 -5.30 -10.89 17.44
C CYS A 176 -3.98 -10.10 17.43
N ILE A 177 -3.35 -9.97 16.26
CA ILE A 177 -2.15 -9.15 16.08
C ILE A 177 -2.54 -7.68 15.86
N ILE A 178 -2.12 -6.79 16.76
CA ILE A 178 -2.31 -5.35 16.59
C ILE A 178 -1.14 -4.73 15.82
N MET A 179 -1.46 -4.04 14.73
CA MET A 179 -0.52 -3.29 13.90
C MET A 179 -0.76 -1.78 14.06
N SER A 180 0.30 -0.97 13.99
CA SER A 180 0.23 0.48 14.15
C SER A 180 0.64 1.21 12.88
N LEU A 181 -0.17 2.17 12.44
CA LEU A 181 0.23 3.24 11.52
C LEU A 181 0.05 4.58 12.23
N GLY A 182 1.14 5.06 12.86
CA GLY A 182 1.10 6.31 13.61
C GLY A 182 0.30 6.26 14.91
N SER A 183 0.14 5.07 15.49
CA SER A 183 -0.62 4.85 16.73
C SER A 183 0.25 4.47 17.94
N GLY A 184 1.54 4.78 17.88
CA GLY A 184 2.49 4.50 18.96
C GLY A 184 3.19 3.14 18.85
N PRO A 185 4.13 2.87 19.78
CA PRO A 185 5.03 1.72 19.71
C PRO A 185 4.48 0.44 20.35
N ASP A 186 3.43 0.53 21.17
CA ASP A 186 2.91 -0.60 21.96
C ASP A 186 2.08 -1.61 21.13
N ALA A 187 2.10 -1.53 19.80
CA ALA A 187 1.53 -2.55 18.91
C ALA A 187 2.54 -3.69 18.67
N HIS A 188 2.05 -4.86 18.23
CA HIS A 188 2.91 -6.00 17.88
C HIS A 188 3.78 -5.72 16.64
N GLY A 189 3.32 -4.84 15.74
CA GLY A 189 4.07 -4.46 14.55
C GLY A 189 3.73 -3.05 14.06
N GLN A 190 4.47 -2.59 13.06
CA GLN A 190 4.38 -1.24 12.51
C GLN A 190 4.17 -1.30 11.00
N LEU A 191 3.36 -0.38 10.49
CA LEU A 191 3.14 -0.16 9.07
C LEU A 191 3.57 1.26 8.71
N LEU A 192 4.20 1.41 7.55
CA LEU A 192 4.52 2.70 6.97
C LEU A 192 4.36 2.62 5.45
N ILE A 193 3.83 3.69 4.85
CA ILE A 193 3.69 3.78 3.40
C ILE A 193 5.07 3.92 2.77
N TYR A 194 5.41 3.01 1.85
CA TYR A 194 6.70 2.97 1.16
C TYR A 194 7.09 4.32 0.53
N HIS A 195 6.14 5.00 -0.11
CA HIS A 195 6.39 6.29 -0.74
C HIS A 195 6.74 7.40 0.26
N ASP A 196 6.13 7.39 1.45
CA ASP A 196 6.47 8.34 2.51
C ASP A 196 7.84 8.02 3.10
N MET A 197 8.15 6.73 3.26
CA MET A 197 9.45 6.25 3.74
C MET A 197 10.61 6.68 2.83
N PHE A 198 10.37 6.75 1.52
CA PHE A 198 11.41 7.05 0.52
C PHE A 198 11.31 8.44 -0.12
N GLY A 199 10.44 9.32 0.38
CA GLY A 199 10.27 10.68 -0.14
C GLY A 199 9.76 10.72 -1.59
N LEU A 200 8.97 9.72 -2.00
CA LEU A 200 8.47 9.58 -3.36
C LEU A 200 7.12 10.26 -3.59
N TYR A 201 6.39 10.61 -2.53
CA TYR A 201 5.09 11.26 -2.64
C TYR A 201 5.23 12.78 -2.58
N PRO A 202 4.92 13.52 -3.66
CA PRO A 202 5.28 14.94 -3.76
C PRO A 202 4.27 15.90 -3.09
N LYS A 203 3.03 15.45 -2.81
CA LYS A 203 1.95 16.35 -2.37
C LYS A 203 2.12 16.79 -0.91
N PHE A 204 2.37 15.86 0.01
CA PHE A 204 2.60 16.15 1.41
C PHE A 204 3.25 14.96 2.13
N LYS A 205 3.88 15.22 3.29
CA LYS A 205 4.41 14.19 4.18
C LYS A 205 3.52 14.08 5.43
N PRO A 206 2.92 12.91 5.71
CA PRO A 206 2.16 12.72 6.95
C PRO A 206 3.05 12.86 8.20
N LYS A 207 2.48 13.37 9.31
CA LYS A 207 3.23 13.61 10.56
C LYS A 207 3.87 12.34 11.12
N MET A 208 3.19 11.20 11.01
CA MET A 208 3.68 9.90 11.51
C MET A 208 4.81 9.31 10.66
N ALA A 209 5.03 9.81 9.45
CA ALA A 209 6.00 9.23 8.54
C ALA A 209 7.44 9.66 8.87
N LYS A 210 8.34 8.67 8.94
CA LYS A 210 9.79 8.89 8.93
C LYS A 210 10.33 8.62 7.54
N VAL A 211 11.21 9.50 7.05
CA VAL A 211 11.94 9.27 5.79
C VAL A 211 13.21 8.49 6.16
N PHE A 212 13.36 7.30 5.58
CA PHE A 212 14.53 6.44 5.78
C PHE A 212 15.56 6.59 4.64
N GLY A 213 15.14 7.08 3.47
CA GLY A 213 16.01 7.51 2.37
C GLY A 213 15.27 8.50 1.46
N ASN A 214 15.96 9.39 0.75
CA ASN A 214 15.31 10.37 -0.13
C ASN A 214 15.45 9.98 -1.61
N ALA A 215 14.81 8.87 -1.99
CA ALA A 215 14.88 8.36 -3.36
C ALA A 215 14.23 9.33 -4.36
N GLY A 216 13.19 10.06 -3.96
CA GLY A 216 12.55 11.06 -4.81
C GLY A 216 13.51 12.16 -5.26
N GLU A 217 14.35 12.66 -4.35
CA GLU A 217 15.38 13.65 -4.69
C GLU A 217 16.47 13.07 -5.61
N VAL A 218 16.92 11.83 -5.33
CA VAL A 218 17.93 11.15 -6.17
C VAL A 218 17.42 10.97 -7.61
N ILE A 219 16.18 10.51 -7.76
CA ILE A 219 15.54 10.32 -9.07
C ILE A 219 15.38 11.66 -9.79
N LEU A 220 14.85 12.68 -9.10
CA LEU A 220 14.64 14.01 -9.69
C LEU A 220 15.96 14.61 -10.19
N ASN A 221 17.02 14.52 -9.40
CA ASN A 221 18.33 15.05 -9.79
C ASN A 221 18.92 14.28 -10.97
N GLY A 222 18.80 12.94 -10.99
CA GLY A 222 19.22 12.14 -12.15
C GLY A 222 18.47 12.50 -13.43
N LEU A 223 17.16 12.76 -13.34
CA LEU A 223 16.35 13.20 -14.49
C LEU A 223 16.75 14.60 -14.98
N LYS A 224 17.08 15.52 -14.08
CA LYS A 224 17.60 16.85 -14.46
C LYS A 224 18.95 16.73 -15.17
N SER A 225 19.87 15.95 -14.62
CA SER A 225 21.17 15.70 -15.27
C SER A 225 21.01 15.09 -16.65
N TYR A 226 20.14 14.07 -16.80
CA TYR A 226 19.84 13.49 -18.11
C TYR A 226 19.26 14.53 -19.08
N HIS A 227 18.29 15.34 -18.64
CA HIS A 227 17.72 16.41 -19.44
C HIS A 227 18.80 17.37 -19.95
N ASP A 228 19.65 17.87 -19.04
CA ASP A 228 20.68 18.85 -19.36
C ASP A 228 21.74 18.25 -20.31
N GLU A 229 22.20 17.01 -20.06
CA GLU A 229 23.16 16.33 -20.94
C GLU A 229 22.61 16.06 -22.35
N VAL A 230 21.31 15.78 -22.49
CA VAL A 230 20.67 15.60 -23.81
C VAL A 230 20.56 16.93 -24.55
N ILE A 231 20.13 18.00 -23.87
CA ILE A 231 19.99 19.33 -24.46
C ILE A 231 21.37 19.85 -24.93
N ASP A 232 22.40 19.66 -24.11
CA ASP A 232 23.77 20.08 -24.41
C ASP A 232 24.53 19.09 -25.32
N LYS A 233 23.88 17.99 -25.74
CA LYS A 233 24.47 16.91 -26.56
C LYS A 233 25.73 16.29 -25.97
N ILE A 234 25.83 16.29 -24.64
CA ILE A 234 26.83 15.54 -23.88
C ILE A 234 26.47 14.05 -23.92
N PHE A 235 25.16 13.74 -23.80
CA PHE A 235 24.61 12.40 -23.96
C PHE A 235 23.82 12.28 -25.29
N PRO A 236 23.96 11.16 -26.05
CA PRO A 236 24.87 10.05 -25.80
C PRO A 236 26.34 10.41 -26.02
N ALA A 237 27.22 9.89 -25.16
CA ALA A 237 28.67 9.90 -25.37
C ALA A 237 29.09 8.76 -26.33
N ARG A 238 30.37 8.68 -26.70
CA ARG A 238 30.86 7.74 -27.73
C ARG A 238 30.54 6.27 -27.42
N GLU A 239 30.57 5.90 -26.16
CA GLU A 239 30.28 4.58 -25.61
C GLU A 239 28.77 4.23 -25.61
N ASN A 240 27.89 5.22 -25.78
CA ASN A 240 26.43 5.05 -25.70
C ASN A 240 25.75 5.00 -27.08
N TRP A 241 26.52 4.91 -28.17
CA TRP A 241 25.98 4.80 -29.52
C TRP A 241 26.92 4.04 -30.45
N PHE A 242 26.34 3.42 -31.47
CA PHE A 242 27.06 2.63 -32.46
C PHE A 242 27.37 3.49 -33.68
N GLY A 243 28.59 3.35 -34.21
CA GLY A 243 28.99 3.98 -35.47
C GLY A 243 29.01 2.96 -36.60
N MET A 244 28.84 3.43 -37.83
CA MET A 244 29.16 2.67 -39.04
C MET A 244 30.66 2.84 -39.33
N LYS A 245 31.30 1.82 -39.94
CA LYS A 245 32.66 2.00 -40.45
C LYS A 245 32.64 2.90 -41.68
N ASP A 246 33.70 3.67 -41.87
CA ASP A 246 33.76 4.67 -42.94
C ASP A 246 33.61 4.04 -44.34
N ASP A 247 34.19 2.85 -44.57
CA ASP A 247 34.11 2.13 -45.84
C ASP A 247 32.68 1.70 -46.21
N GLU A 248 31.93 1.19 -45.23
CA GLU A 248 30.51 0.84 -45.40
C GLU A 248 29.62 2.08 -45.59
N TYR A 249 29.95 3.19 -44.91
CA TYR A 249 29.23 4.45 -45.05
C TYR A 249 29.42 5.07 -46.44
N ASP A 250 30.65 5.08 -46.95
CA ASP A 250 30.96 5.59 -48.28
C ASP A 250 30.25 4.79 -49.38
N GLU A 251 30.17 3.46 -49.23
CA GLU A 251 29.45 2.62 -50.17
C GLU A 251 27.93 2.86 -50.12
N LEU A 252 27.36 3.01 -48.93
CA LEU A 252 25.96 3.42 -48.77
C LEU A 252 25.65 4.73 -49.53
N MET A 253 26.50 5.74 -49.40
CA MET A 253 26.30 7.03 -50.07
C MET A 253 26.29 6.90 -51.60
N LYS A 254 27.22 6.12 -52.18
CA LYS A 254 27.22 5.84 -53.63
C LYS A 254 25.96 5.11 -54.10
N MET A 255 25.35 4.27 -53.26
CA MET A 255 24.10 3.59 -53.59
C MET A 255 22.90 4.54 -53.58
N LEU A 256 22.91 5.58 -52.73
CA LEU A 256 21.83 6.56 -52.60
C LEU A 256 21.88 7.67 -53.66
N ASP A 257 23.07 8.03 -54.16
CA ASP A 257 23.25 9.08 -55.17
C ASP A 257 22.95 8.61 -56.63
N LYS A 258 22.26 7.47 -56.79
CA LYS A 258 21.81 6.92 -58.08
C LYS A 258 20.32 7.17 -58.31
#